data_AF-A0A1B9GJM8-F1
#
_entry.id   AF-A0A1B9GJM8-F1
#
_cell.length_a   1.000
_cell.length_b   1.000
_cell.length_c   1.000
_cell.angle_alpha   90.00
_cell.angle_beta   90.00
_cell.angle_gamma   90.00
#
_symmetry.space_group_name_H-M   'P 1'
#
loop_
_entity.id
_entity.type
_entity.pdbx_description
1 polymer ?
#
loop_
_entity_poly.entity_id
_entity_poly.type
_entity_poly.pdbx_seq_one_letter_code
_entity_poly.pdbx_strand_id
1 'polypeptide(L)'
;MSDTNAQSLRQLKIKTGVVKRLFKEESTYKQEVVDQTKVVEKLKADGADGADIRAAERVLRDSEMMVPRTRTQLEEAYQTLEDLVGALKSESSIAESQEFTDAFSQLQQVETAWKSDGN
;
A
#
# COMPACT_ATOMS: atom_id res chain seq x y z
N MET A 1 -29.83 17.09 -1.37
CA MET A 1 -28.56 17.37 -0.67
C MET A 1 -28.22 16.29 0.37
N SER A 2 -29.17 15.67 1.09
CA SER A 2 -28.85 14.57 2.03
C SER A 2 -28.29 13.30 1.36
N ASP A 3 -28.88 12.90 0.22
CA ASP A 3 -28.53 11.63 -0.42
C ASP A 3 -27.16 11.67 -1.09
N THR A 4 -26.78 12.83 -1.62
CA THR A 4 -25.45 13.09 -2.18
C THR A 4 -24.37 12.99 -1.11
N ASN A 5 -24.60 13.56 0.07
CA ASN A 5 -23.62 13.49 1.17
C ASN A 5 -23.45 12.06 1.67
N ALA A 6 -24.55 11.33 1.86
CA ALA A 6 -24.49 9.91 2.25
C ALA A 6 -23.72 9.07 1.22
N GLN A 7 -23.90 9.35 -0.08
CA GLN A 7 -23.14 8.71 -1.14
C GLN A 7 -21.64 9.06 -1.08
N SER A 8 -21.29 10.32 -0.87
CA SER A 8 -19.90 10.78 -0.74
C SER A 8 -19.19 10.14 0.45
N LEU A 9 -19.84 10.09 1.63
CA LEU A 9 -19.32 9.41 2.83
C LEU A 9 -19.09 7.92 2.58
N ARG A 10 -20.02 7.24 1.89
CA ARG A 10 -19.86 5.85 1.49
C ARG A 10 -18.66 5.66 0.55
N GLN A 11 -18.47 6.56 -0.41
CA GLN A 11 -17.35 6.50 -1.35
C GLN A 11 -16.01 6.71 -0.65
N LEU A 12 -15.92 7.69 0.27
CA LEU A 12 -14.73 7.88 1.12
C LEU A 12 -14.39 6.58 1.85
N LYS A 13 -15.35 6.00 2.57
CA LYS A 13 -15.12 4.74 3.31
C LYS A 13 -14.62 3.60 2.42
N ILE A 14 -15.21 3.42 1.24
CA ILE A 14 -14.80 2.37 0.30
C ILE A 14 -13.38 2.60 -0.19
N LYS A 15 -13.07 3.80 -0.67
CA LYS A 15 -11.77 4.13 -1.25
C LYS A 15 -10.66 4.12 -0.20
N THR A 16 -10.92 4.63 1.01
CA THR A 16 -10.02 4.48 2.15
C THR A 16 -9.73 3.01 2.46
N GLY A 17 -10.76 2.14 2.42
CA GLY A 17 -10.59 0.70 2.62
C GLY A 17 -9.74 0.02 1.54
N VAL A 18 -9.80 0.49 0.30
CA VAL A 18 -8.94 0.01 -0.80
C VAL A 18 -7.49 0.41 -0.56
N VAL A 19 -7.23 1.70 -0.31
CA VAL A 19 -5.88 2.21 -0.01
C VAL A 19 -5.26 1.48 1.18
N LYS A 20 -6.03 1.30 2.26
CA LYS A 20 -5.55 0.62 3.48
C LYS A 20 -5.15 -0.84 3.24
N ARG A 21 -5.88 -1.58 2.40
CA ARG A 21 -5.50 -2.97 2.04
C ARG A 21 -4.24 -2.99 1.21
N LEU A 22 -4.18 -2.21 0.14
CA LEU A 22 -3.03 -2.15 -0.76
C LEU A 22 -1.75 -1.72 -0.02
N PHE A 23 -1.87 -0.76 0.90
CA PHE A 23 -0.75 -0.32 1.73
C PHE A 23 -0.22 -1.44 2.65
N LYS A 24 -1.12 -2.23 3.25
CA LYS A 24 -0.72 -3.40 4.04
C LYS A 24 -0.12 -4.51 3.17
N GLU A 25 -0.68 -4.74 1.99
CA GLU A 25 -0.17 -5.73 1.03
C GLU A 25 1.24 -5.36 0.57
N GLU A 26 1.50 -4.10 0.21
CA GLU A 26 2.84 -3.62 -0.14
C GLU A 26 3.84 -3.86 0.99
N SER A 27 3.48 -3.51 2.23
CA SER A 27 4.32 -3.79 3.41
C SER A 27 4.59 -5.28 3.61
N THR A 28 3.60 -6.13 3.36
CA THR A 28 3.74 -7.59 3.47
C THR A 28 4.74 -8.12 2.43
N TYR A 29 4.63 -7.69 1.17
CA TYR A 29 5.54 -8.12 0.12
C TYR A 29 6.97 -7.57 0.31
N LYS A 30 7.12 -6.34 0.81
CA LYS A 30 8.44 -5.82 1.20
C LYS A 30 9.10 -6.69 2.28
N GLN A 31 8.32 -7.11 3.28
CA GLN A 31 8.82 -7.99 4.33
C GLN A 31 9.19 -9.37 3.78
N GLU A 32 8.39 -9.91 2.86
CA GLU A 32 8.68 -11.18 2.19
C GLU A 32 10.01 -11.13 1.42
N VAL A 33 10.28 -10.05 0.68
CA VAL A 33 11.57 -9.85 0.00
C VAL A 33 12.73 -9.87 1.00
N VAL A 34 12.60 -9.19 2.14
CA VAL A 34 13.61 -9.19 3.20
C VAL A 34 13.85 -10.61 3.73
N ASP A 35 12.80 -11.38 3.96
CA ASP A 35 12.92 -12.72 4.52
C ASP A 35 13.47 -13.72 3.50
N GLN A 36 13.08 -13.64 2.22
CA GLN A 36 13.67 -14.47 1.16
C GLN A 36 15.13 -14.10 0.89
N THR A 37 15.50 -12.82 1.02
CA THR A 37 16.90 -12.38 0.93
C THR A 37 17.75 -13.08 1.99
N LYS A 38 17.29 -13.09 3.26
CA LYS A 38 17.99 -13.80 4.34
C LYS A 38 18.13 -15.30 4.07
N VAL A 39 17.13 -15.93 3.45
CA VAL A 39 17.20 -17.35 3.07
C VAL A 39 18.30 -17.58 2.04
N VAL A 40 18.36 -16.77 0.99
CA VAL A 40 19.40 -16.85 -0.05
C VAL A 40 20.79 -16.61 0.54
N GLU A 41 20.95 -15.58 1.36
CA GLU A 41 22.21 -15.26 2.03
C GLU A 41 22.69 -16.40 2.94
N LYS A 42 21.77 -16.98 3.71
CA LYS A 42 22.08 -18.12 4.57
C LYS A 42 22.52 -19.34 3.76
N LEU A 43 21.82 -19.70 2.69
CA LEU A 43 22.22 -20.82 1.83
C LEU A 43 23.60 -20.61 1.21
N LYS A 44 23.93 -19.38 0.82
CA LYS A 44 25.26 -19.00 0.33
C LYS A 44 26.33 -19.13 1.41
N ALA A 45 26.03 -18.65 2.63
CA ALA A 45 26.95 -18.71 3.77
C ALA A 45 27.21 -20.16 4.24
N ASP A 46 26.19 -21.01 4.22
CA ASP A 46 26.28 -22.43 4.61
C ASP A 46 26.95 -23.30 3.53
N GLY A 47 27.30 -22.73 2.37
CA GLY A 47 27.91 -23.46 1.26
C GLY A 47 26.98 -24.50 0.63
N ALA A 48 25.68 -24.22 0.60
CA ALA A 48 24.67 -25.12 0.04
C ALA A 48 24.88 -25.39 -1.45
N ASP A 49 24.23 -26.44 -1.97
CA ASP A 49 24.32 -26.80 -3.38
C ASP A 49 23.82 -25.66 -4.29
N GLY A 50 24.46 -25.51 -5.45
CA GLY A 50 24.10 -24.46 -6.40
C GLY A 50 22.66 -24.55 -6.92
N ALA A 51 22.07 -25.75 -6.99
CA ALA A 51 20.68 -25.92 -7.37
C ALA A 51 19.71 -25.36 -6.31
N ASP A 52 20.02 -25.55 -5.02
CA ASP A 52 19.24 -25.04 -3.89
C ASP A 52 19.30 -23.52 -3.84
N ILE A 53 20.50 -22.94 -4.01
CA ILE A 53 20.68 -21.47 -4.09
C ILE A 53 19.87 -20.90 -5.26
N ARG A 54 19.96 -21.51 -6.46
CA ARG A 54 19.19 -21.06 -7.63
C ARG A 54 17.68 -21.19 -7.42
N ALA A 55 17.22 -22.15 -6.63
CA ALA A 55 15.81 -22.29 -6.28
C ALA A 55 15.35 -21.17 -5.36
N ALA A 56 16.10 -20.88 -4.30
CA ALA A 56 15.80 -19.77 -3.40
C ALA A 56 15.84 -18.41 -4.12
N GLU A 57 16.80 -18.20 -5.04
CA GLU A 57 16.86 -16.98 -5.85
C GLU A 57 15.67 -16.82 -6.79
N ARG A 58 15.05 -17.91 -7.27
CA ARG A 58 13.80 -17.82 -8.04
C ARG A 58 12.66 -17.33 -7.16
N VAL A 59 12.52 -17.89 -5.96
CA VAL A 59 11.50 -17.48 -4.99
C VAL A 59 11.69 -16.00 -4.61
N LEU A 60 12.92 -15.57 -4.33
CA LEU A 60 13.22 -14.16 -4.05
C LEU A 60 12.77 -13.25 -5.20
N ARG A 61 13.09 -13.59 -6.45
CA ARG A 61 12.64 -12.80 -7.61
C ARG A 61 11.13 -12.75 -7.76
N ASP A 62 10.44 -13.85 -7.49
CA ASP A 62 8.98 -13.87 -7.52
C ASP A 62 8.37 -12.94 -6.46
N SER A 63 8.93 -12.92 -5.23
CA SER A 63 8.53 -11.98 -4.19
C SER A 63 8.87 -10.52 -4.57
N GLU A 64 10.03 -10.27 -5.18
CA GLU A 64 10.45 -8.93 -5.64
C GLU A 64 9.49 -8.35 -6.69
N MET A 65 8.98 -9.18 -7.60
CA MET A 65 8.03 -8.74 -8.63
C MET A 65 6.67 -8.29 -8.07
N MET A 66 6.29 -8.72 -6.86
CA MET A 66 5.01 -8.36 -6.24
C MET A 66 5.00 -6.95 -5.66
N VAL A 67 6.14 -6.44 -5.21
CA VAL A 67 6.26 -5.09 -4.64
C VAL A 67 5.89 -4.00 -5.65
N PRO A 68 6.51 -3.90 -6.84
CA PRO A 68 6.18 -2.83 -7.79
C PRO A 68 4.75 -2.94 -8.32
N ARG A 69 4.23 -4.16 -8.53
CA ARG A 69 2.84 -4.37 -8.95
C ARG A 69 1.84 -3.85 -7.92
N THR A 70 2.08 -4.11 -6.64
CA THR A 70 1.18 -3.65 -5.56
C THR A 70 1.35 -2.14 -5.36
N ARG A 71 2.56 -1.63 -5.53
CA ARG A 71 2.87 -0.21 -5.46
C ARG A 71 2.09 0.60 -6.50
N THR A 72 2.11 0.20 -7.78
CA THR A 72 1.34 0.90 -8.83
C THR A 72 -0.16 0.92 -8.51
N GLN A 73 -0.73 -0.20 -8.04
CA GLN A 73 -2.14 -0.23 -7.64
C GLN A 73 -2.43 0.69 -6.44
N LEU A 74 -1.49 0.77 -5.48
CA LEU A 74 -1.62 1.68 -4.34
C LEU A 74 -1.58 3.15 -4.79
N GLU A 75 -0.69 3.50 -5.71
CA GLU A 75 -0.59 4.86 -6.27
C GLU A 75 -1.87 5.29 -6.98
N GLU A 76 -2.45 4.42 -7.81
CA GLU A 76 -3.73 4.69 -8.47
C GLU A 76 -4.88 4.86 -7.46
N ALA A 77 -4.94 4.00 -6.44
CA ALA A 77 -5.94 4.08 -5.39
C ALA A 77 -5.76 5.32 -4.50
N TYR A 78 -4.51 5.70 -4.23
CA TYR A 78 -4.14 6.91 -3.50
C TYR A 78 -4.64 8.14 -4.25
N GLN A 79 -4.29 8.29 -5.53
CA GLN A 79 -4.72 9.44 -6.33
C GLN A 79 -6.24 9.55 -6.37
N THR A 80 -6.92 8.42 -6.56
CA THR A 80 -8.39 8.37 -6.58
C THR A 80 -9.01 8.81 -5.26
N LEU A 81 -8.39 8.51 -4.12
CA LEU A 81 -8.85 8.94 -2.80
C LEU A 81 -8.50 10.41 -2.54
N GLU A 82 -7.30 10.83 -2.92
CA GLU A 82 -6.82 12.21 -2.82
C GLU A 82 -7.73 13.17 -3.59
N ASP A 83 -8.07 12.84 -4.83
CA ASP A 83 -8.97 13.64 -5.67
C ASP A 83 -10.35 13.80 -5.00
N LEU A 84 -10.88 12.72 -4.42
CA LEU A 84 -12.16 12.74 -3.72
C LEU A 84 -12.11 13.60 -2.45
N VAL A 85 -11.06 13.45 -1.64
CA VAL A 85 -10.82 14.29 -0.46
C VAL A 85 -10.68 15.76 -0.86
N GLY A 86 -9.93 16.03 -1.94
CA GLY A 86 -9.73 17.36 -2.49
C GLY A 86 -11.04 18.03 -2.94
N ALA A 87 -11.94 17.27 -3.57
CA ALA A 87 -13.24 17.74 -4.01
C ALA A 87 -14.21 18.04 -2.83
N LEU A 88 -14.12 17.28 -1.74
CA LEU A 88 -15.08 17.34 -0.63
C LEU A 88 -14.61 18.22 0.54
N LYS A 89 -13.34 18.66 0.57
CA LYS A 89 -12.75 19.38 1.71
C LYS A 89 -13.44 20.71 2.08
N SER A 90 -14.15 21.34 1.15
CA SER A 90 -14.89 22.59 1.39
C SER A 90 -16.32 22.38 1.87
N GLU A 91 -16.82 21.13 1.83
CA GLU A 91 -18.16 20.80 2.29
C GLU A 91 -18.13 20.48 3.78
N SER A 92 -18.45 21.45 4.65
CA SER A 92 -18.34 21.31 6.11
C SER A 92 -19.05 20.07 6.67
N SER A 93 -20.24 19.74 6.14
CA SER A 93 -21.00 18.54 6.54
C SER A 93 -20.29 17.20 6.24
N ILE A 94 -19.27 17.21 5.39
CA ILE A 94 -18.45 16.04 5.06
C ILE A 94 -17.06 16.17 5.68
N ALA A 95 -16.43 17.35 5.61
CA ALA A 95 -15.10 17.59 6.13
C ALA A 95 -14.98 17.35 7.65
N GLU A 96 -16.09 17.54 8.39
CA GLU A 96 -16.18 17.25 9.83
C GLU A 96 -16.50 15.78 10.14
N SER A 97 -16.70 14.94 9.12
CA SER A 97 -17.04 13.53 9.31
C SER A 97 -15.82 12.66 9.65
N GLN A 98 -16.10 11.52 10.29
CA GLN A 98 -15.09 10.52 10.57
C GLN A 98 -14.52 9.91 9.28
N GLU A 99 -15.35 9.66 8.27
CA GLU A 99 -14.92 9.09 6.99
C GLU A 99 -13.93 9.99 6.26
N PHE A 100 -14.13 11.31 6.31
CA PHE A 100 -13.18 12.26 5.74
C PHE A 100 -11.87 12.28 6.53
N THR A 101 -11.95 12.33 7.87
CA THR A 101 -10.77 12.30 8.74
C THR A 101 -9.96 11.02 8.55
N ASP A 102 -10.62 9.86 8.44
CA ASP A 102 -10.00 8.56 8.20
C ASP A 102 -9.33 8.51 6.82
N ALA A 103 -10.00 9.02 5.78
CA ALA A 103 -9.44 9.13 4.44
C ALA A 103 -8.16 9.98 4.43
N PHE A 104 -8.21 11.16 5.04
CA PHE A 104 -7.07 12.07 5.11
C PHE A 104 -5.90 11.47 5.90
N SER A 105 -6.17 10.86 7.06
CA SER A 105 -5.16 10.17 7.87
C SER A 105 -4.51 9.01 7.10
N GLN A 106 -5.30 8.24 6.34
CA GLN A 106 -4.78 7.14 5.53
C GLN A 106 -3.86 7.65 4.42
N LEU A 107 -4.21 8.76 3.74
CA LEU A 107 -3.33 9.40 2.74
C LEU A 107 -2.01 9.86 3.38
N GLN A 108 -2.06 10.51 4.54
CA GLN A 108 -0.84 10.95 5.25
C GLN A 108 0.07 9.79 5.65
N GLN A 109 -0.49 8.67 6.10
CA GLN A 109 0.30 7.47 6.44
C GLN A 109 1.04 6.92 5.22
N VAL A 110 0.36 6.82 4.08
CA VAL A 110 0.96 6.37 2.83
C VAL A 110 2.05 7.32 2.37
N GLU A 111 1.79 8.63 2.36
CA GLU A 111 2.75 9.65 1.97
C GLU A 111 4.00 9.65 2.87
N THR A 112 3.81 9.50 4.19
CA THR A 112 4.92 9.43 5.14
C THR A 112 5.79 8.20 4.88
N ALA A 113 5.17 7.04 4.63
CA ALA A 113 5.90 5.83 4.28
C ALA A 113 6.67 5.97 2.97
N TRP A 114 6.09 6.59 1.95
CA TRP A 114 6.75 6.83 0.67
C TRP A 114 7.96 7.75 0.79
N LYS A 115 7.87 8.80 1.61
CA LYS A 115 9.01 9.68 1.91
C LYS A 115 10.13 8.93 2.65
N SER A 116 9.78 8.03 3.57
CA SER A 116 10.77 7.20 4.26
C SER A 116 11.45 6.18 3.35
N ASP A 117 10.78 5.74 2.28
CA ASP A 117 11.34 4.85 1.26
C ASP A 117 12.32 5.56 0.29
N GLY A 118 12.50 6.88 0.40
CA GLY A 118 13.50 7.65 -0.34
C GLY A 118 13.03 8.27 -1.66
N ASN A 119 11.73 8.56 -1.80
CA ASN A 119 11.17 9.33 -2.92
C ASN A 119 11.02 10.83 -2.60
#